data_AF-A0A811LIP7-F1
#
_entry.id   AF-A0A811LIP7-F1
#
_cell.length_a   1.000
_cell.length_b   1.000
_cell.length_c   1.000
_cell.angle_alpha   90.00
_cell.angle_beta   90.00
_cell.angle_gamma   90.00
#
_symmetry.space_group_name_H-M   'P 1'
#
loop_
_entity.id
_entity.type
_entity.pdbx_description
1 polymer ?
#
loop_
_entity_poly.entity_id
_entity_poly.type
_entity_poly.pdbx_seq_one_letter_code
_entity_poly.pdbx_strand_id
1 'polypeptide(L)'
;MDHLKGIKVIELEGLAPVPFCGQILADFGADVTVVKKKTKNVETKFCRNKKVNSLDYKSDLHQLTRLILDSDVLLDPFKPGVLEAIGLDPIQLLQLNPRLIVARITGYGQTGAMVQKGGHDINYVAMSGVLPLISGQNNPWPPANVLADFAGGGLTGAFGILAAVVKRHSTGTGGVVDVSMTEGVSYLGSMLFEYKGNEVMWKKEAGLFTGSCPIYRTYKTKDDKFMAVGALEPKFHQAVFKVLSVDPALVGAPEELTKQMETKFASKSRDEWVKVFKDLDACVTPVLDLEEVATSELHKSRNNFKNNESMAQPAPRIHSLEDLKKLNAKL
;
A
#
# COMPACT_ATOMS: atom_id res chain seq x y z
N MET A 1 -8.58 16.58 1.21
CA MET A 1 -7.94 17.54 0.28
C MET A 1 -8.92 17.83 -0.85
N ASP A 2 -8.67 18.78 -1.74
CA ASP A 2 -9.59 19.15 -2.83
C ASP A 2 -8.99 18.95 -4.23
N HIS A 3 -7.88 18.22 -4.35
CA HIS A 3 -7.17 17.98 -5.61
C HIS A 3 -7.97 17.20 -6.65
N LEU A 4 -8.96 16.41 -6.22
CA LEU A 4 -9.91 15.70 -7.08
C LEU A 4 -11.33 16.27 -7.02
N LYS A 5 -11.47 17.52 -6.54
CA LYS A 5 -12.77 18.20 -6.49
C LYS A 5 -13.37 18.25 -7.88
N GLY A 6 -14.62 17.81 -7.98
CA GLY A 6 -15.37 17.75 -9.25
C GLY A 6 -15.36 16.37 -9.92
N ILE A 7 -14.52 15.43 -9.46
CA ILE A 7 -14.58 14.03 -9.92
C ILE A 7 -15.66 13.28 -9.14
N LYS A 8 -16.64 12.70 -9.84
CA LYS A 8 -17.71 11.88 -9.26
C LYS A 8 -17.43 10.40 -9.44
N VAL A 9 -17.50 9.63 -8.36
CA VAL A 9 -17.20 8.19 -8.36
C VAL A 9 -18.39 7.41 -7.84
N ILE A 10 -18.84 6.42 -8.62
CA ILE A 10 -19.74 5.37 -8.15
C ILE A 10 -18.90 4.15 -7.79
N GLU A 11 -18.96 3.75 -6.54
CA GLU A 11 -18.27 2.57 -6.01
C GLU A 11 -19.31 1.48 -5.75
N LEU A 12 -19.27 0.37 -6.48
CA LEU A 12 -20.10 -0.79 -6.15
C LEU A 12 -19.50 -1.50 -4.93
N GLU A 13 -20.36 -1.97 -4.03
CA GLU A 13 -19.93 -2.64 -2.80
C GLU A 13 -19.00 -3.84 -3.08
N GLY A 14 -17.81 -3.78 -2.49
CA GLY A 14 -16.74 -4.76 -2.62
C GLY A 14 -15.95 -4.91 -1.33
N LEU A 15 -14.82 -5.62 -1.41
CA LEU A 15 -13.89 -5.82 -0.29
C LEU A 15 -12.55 -5.13 -0.57
N ALA A 16 -11.81 -4.88 0.51
CA ALA A 16 -10.43 -4.38 0.62
C ALA A 16 -9.90 -3.52 -0.56
N PRO A 17 -9.45 -4.06 -1.71
CA PRO A 17 -8.88 -3.27 -2.81
C PRO A 17 -9.79 -2.16 -3.34
N VAL A 18 -11.07 -2.46 -3.59
CA VAL A 18 -11.98 -1.47 -4.21
C VAL A 18 -12.39 -0.37 -3.24
N PRO A 19 -12.83 -0.69 -2.00
CA PRO A 19 -13.06 0.34 -1.00
C PRO A 19 -11.82 1.17 -0.68
N PHE A 20 -10.62 0.58 -0.68
CA PHE A 20 -9.38 1.34 -0.49
C PHE A 20 -9.09 2.27 -1.68
N CYS A 21 -9.27 1.81 -2.92
CA CYS A 21 -9.18 2.66 -4.11
C CYS A 21 -10.13 3.86 -4.03
N GLY A 22 -11.42 3.62 -3.76
CA GLY A 22 -12.39 4.69 -3.56
C GLY A 22 -12.05 5.59 -2.38
N GLN A 23 -11.42 5.05 -1.32
CA GLN A 23 -10.98 5.82 -0.17
C GLN A 23 -9.87 6.81 -0.54
N ILE A 24 -8.87 6.36 -1.30
CA ILE A 24 -7.82 7.24 -1.84
C ILE A 24 -8.46 8.38 -2.61
N LEU A 25 -9.36 8.08 -3.56
CA LEU A 25 -10.02 9.12 -4.36
C LEU A 25 -10.80 10.12 -3.49
N ALA A 26 -11.56 9.63 -2.50
CA ALA A 26 -12.31 10.47 -1.57
C ALA A 26 -11.39 11.36 -0.71
N ASP A 27 -10.28 10.81 -0.20
CA ASP A 27 -9.33 11.55 0.64
C ASP A 27 -8.63 12.68 -0.12
N PHE A 28 -8.43 12.49 -1.43
CA PHE A 28 -7.93 13.51 -2.36
C PHE A 28 -9.02 14.45 -2.89
N GLY A 29 -10.29 14.25 -2.54
CA GLY A 29 -11.37 15.22 -2.73
C GLY A 29 -12.45 14.86 -3.75
N ALA A 30 -12.45 13.63 -4.28
CA ALA A 30 -13.51 13.16 -5.16
C ALA A 30 -14.84 12.97 -4.41
N ASP A 31 -15.98 13.18 -5.09
CA ASP A 31 -17.30 12.85 -4.56
C ASP A 31 -17.61 11.37 -4.80
N VAL A 32 -17.33 10.55 -3.78
CA VAL A 32 -17.48 9.09 -3.86
C VAL A 32 -18.78 8.65 -3.22
N THR A 33 -19.63 7.97 -3.99
CA THR A 33 -20.86 7.33 -3.52
C THR A 33 -20.72 5.81 -3.60
N VAL A 34 -20.75 5.16 -2.44
CA VAL A 34 -20.78 3.70 -2.33
C VAL A 34 -22.23 3.22 -2.49
N VAL A 35 -22.47 2.37 -3.48
CA VAL A 35 -23.77 1.71 -3.68
C VAL A 35 -23.72 0.33 -3.05
N LYS A 36 -24.52 0.12 -1.99
CA LYS A 36 -24.59 -1.14 -1.25
C LYS A 36 -25.85 -1.93 -1.57
N LYS A 37 -25.75 -3.25 -1.48
CA LYS A 37 -26.93 -4.12 -1.52
C LYS A 37 -27.76 -3.94 -0.25
N LYS A 38 -29.08 -3.81 -0.41
CA LYS A 38 -30.03 -3.66 0.71
C LYS A 38 -30.01 -4.81 1.73
N THR A 39 -29.47 -5.97 1.37
CA THR A 39 -29.64 -7.24 2.11
C THR A 39 -28.45 -7.67 2.98
N LYS A 40 -27.36 -6.89 3.03
CA LYS A 40 -26.16 -7.25 3.77
C LYS A 40 -25.69 -6.15 4.72
N ASN A 41 -25.69 -6.44 6.02
CA ASN A 41 -24.90 -5.69 7.01
C ASN A 41 -23.43 -6.08 6.89
N VAL A 42 -22.77 -5.70 5.79
CA VAL A 42 -21.31 -5.79 5.70
C VAL A 42 -20.75 -4.59 6.46
N GLU A 43 -19.87 -4.86 7.43
CA GLU A 43 -19.12 -3.84 8.14
C GLU A 43 -18.31 -3.03 7.12
N THR A 44 -18.67 -1.77 6.90
CA THR A 44 -18.01 -0.96 5.88
C THR A 44 -16.89 -0.13 6.46
N LYS A 45 -15.76 -0.81 6.63
CA LYS A 45 -14.46 -0.15 6.72
C LYS A 45 -14.18 0.54 5.37
N PHE A 46 -13.48 1.68 5.38
CA PHE A 46 -13.24 2.56 4.22
C PHE A 46 -14.46 3.36 3.69
N CYS A 47 -15.35 3.81 4.58
CA CYS A 47 -16.42 4.77 4.22
C CYS A 47 -16.13 6.22 4.63
N ARG A 48 -14.94 6.53 5.19
CA ARG A 48 -14.64 7.93 5.58
C ARG A 48 -14.66 8.81 4.33
N ASN A 49 -15.20 10.02 4.43
CA ASN A 49 -15.32 10.97 3.32
C ASN A 49 -16.17 10.48 2.13
N LYS A 50 -16.93 9.37 2.27
CA LYS A 50 -17.82 8.84 1.23
C LYS A 50 -19.28 8.97 1.62
N LYS A 51 -20.15 9.05 0.62
CA LYS A 51 -21.60 8.88 0.78
C LYS A 51 -21.95 7.41 0.59
N VAL A 52 -23.02 6.95 1.25
CA VAL A 52 -23.54 5.60 1.09
C VAL A 52 -24.98 5.67 0.58
N ASN A 53 -25.27 4.93 -0.47
CA ASN A 53 -26.60 4.75 -1.03
C ASN A 53 -26.93 3.25 -1.10
N SER A 54 -28.13 2.85 -0.72
CA SER A 54 -28.54 1.44 -0.71
C SER A 54 -29.48 1.15 -1.88
N LEU A 55 -28.97 0.49 -2.91
CA LEU A 55 -29.73 0.09 -4.11
C LEU A 55 -29.55 -1.41 -4.36
N ASP A 56 -30.62 -2.09 -4.76
CA ASP A 56 -30.50 -3.44 -5.30
C ASP A 56 -30.09 -3.37 -6.76
N TYR A 57 -29.03 -4.09 -7.13
CA TYR A 57 -28.46 -4.00 -8.48
C TYR A 57 -29.39 -4.53 -9.58
N LYS A 58 -30.43 -5.30 -9.24
CA LYS A 58 -31.40 -5.82 -10.19
C LYS A 58 -32.66 -4.98 -10.20
N SER A 59 -33.32 -4.82 -9.04
CA SER A 59 -34.60 -4.10 -9.00
C SER A 59 -34.45 -2.60 -9.24
N ASP A 60 -33.31 -2.02 -8.88
CA ASP A 60 -33.03 -0.59 -9.00
C ASP A 60 -32.03 -0.31 -10.15
N LEU A 61 -31.84 -1.27 -11.09
CA LEU A 61 -30.84 -1.20 -12.17
C LEU A 61 -30.92 0.09 -12.98
N HIS A 62 -32.13 0.52 -13.38
CA HIS A 62 -32.31 1.75 -14.16
C HIS A 62 -31.80 3.00 -13.40
N GLN A 63 -32.07 3.08 -12.09
CA GLN A 63 -31.59 4.17 -11.26
C GLN A 63 -30.06 4.11 -11.11
N LEU A 64 -29.50 2.91 -10.89
CA LEU A 64 -28.07 2.70 -10.78
C LEU A 64 -27.33 3.07 -12.08
N THR A 65 -27.84 2.63 -13.23
CA THR A 65 -27.28 2.98 -14.55
C THR A 65 -27.28 4.49 -14.75
N ARG A 66 -28.37 5.20 -14.39
CA ARG A 66 -28.39 6.66 -14.48
C ARG A 66 -27.32 7.33 -13.61
N LEU A 67 -27.16 6.87 -12.36
CA LEU A 67 -26.11 7.37 -11.47
C LEU A 67 -24.70 7.16 -12.04
N ILE A 68 -24.47 6.02 -12.67
CA ILE A 68 -23.19 5.69 -13.33
C ILE A 68 -22.96 6.57 -14.57
N LEU A 69 -23.99 6.80 -15.39
CA LEU A 69 -23.87 7.65 -16.57
C LEU A 69 -23.62 9.12 -16.20
N ASP A 70 -24.11 9.57 -15.04
CA ASP A 70 -23.88 10.91 -14.49
C ASP A 70 -22.54 11.06 -13.73
N SER A 71 -21.73 9.99 -13.63
CA SER A 71 -20.43 9.98 -12.93
C SER A 71 -19.23 10.02 -13.88
N ASP A 72 -18.05 10.22 -13.30
CA ASP A 72 -16.77 10.16 -14.01
C ASP A 72 -16.14 8.77 -13.96
N VAL A 73 -16.34 8.08 -12.84
CA VAL A 73 -15.70 6.80 -12.54
C VAL A 73 -16.74 5.81 -12.00
N LEU A 74 -16.65 4.57 -12.46
CA LEU A 74 -17.28 3.40 -11.87
C LEU A 74 -16.19 2.45 -11.33
N LEU A 75 -16.27 2.08 -10.06
CA LEU A 75 -15.43 1.04 -9.47
C LEU A 75 -16.19 -0.30 -9.43
N ASP A 76 -15.69 -1.27 -10.19
CA ASP A 76 -16.20 -2.65 -10.28
C ASP A 76 -15.33 -3.60 -9.43
N PRO A 77 -15.88 -4.16 -8.33
CA PRO A 77 -15.18 -5.12 -7.46
C PRO A 77 -15.42 -6.58 -7.84
N PHE A 78 -16.21 -6.86 -8.87
CA PHE A 78 -16.69 -8.21 -9.10
C PHE A 78 -15.71 -9.04 -9.93
N LYS A 79 -15.94 -10.36 -9.91
CA LYS A 79 -15.29 -11.27 -10.84
C LYS A 79 -15.64 -10.88 -12.29
N PRO A 80 -14.72 -11.10 -13.25
CA PRO A 80 -14.98 -10.85 -14.67
C PRO A 80 -16.27 -11.53 -15.14
N GLY A 81 -17.13 -10.77 -15.83
CA GLY A 81 -18.43 -11.21 -16.33
C GLY A 81 -19.62 -10.91 -15.40
N VAL A 82 -19.39 -10.61 -14.13
CA VAL A 82 -20.50 -10.35 -13.18
C VAL A 82 -21.15 -9.00 -13.43
N LEU A 83 -20.36 -7.96 -13.74
CA LEU A 83 -20.88 -6.62 -14.03
C LEU A 83 -21.77 -6.63 -15.28
N GLU A 84 -21.36 -7.37 -16.30
CA GLU A 84 -22.11 -7.63 -17.52
C GLU A 84 -23.41 -8.39 -17.21
N ALA A 85 -23.33 -9.46 -16.41
CA ALA A 85 -24.48 -10.29 -16.05
C ALA A 85 -25.56 -9.54 -15.23
N ILE A 86 -25.20 -8.45 -14.53
CA ILE A 86 -26.16 -7.59 -13.83
C ILE A 86 -26.70 -6.45 -14.70
N GLY A 87 -26.30 -6.35 -15.97
CA GLY A 87 -26.80 -5.35 -16.91
C GLY A 87 -26.00 -4.03 -16.93
N LEU A 88 -24.76 -4.03 -16.42
CA LEU A 88 -23.86 -2.88 -16.39
C LEU A 88 -22.63 -3.11 -17.29
N ASP A 89 -22.84 -3.66 -18.48
CA ASP A 89 -21.79 -3.95 -19.46
C ASP A 89 -20.94 -2.70 -19.78
N PRO A 90 -19.61 -2.72 -19.54
CA PRO A 90 -18.73 -1.60 -19.83
C PRO A 90 -18.81 -1.10 -21.27
N ILE A 91 -19.02 -1.97 -22.26
CA ILE A 91 -19.12 -1.57 -23.67
C ILE A 91 -20.34 -0.67 -23.85
N GLN A 92 -21.49 -1.09 -23.32
CA GLN A 92 -22.75 -0.34 -23.41
C GLN A 92 -22.66 0.97 -22.62
N LEU A 93 -22.10 0.93 -21.41
CA LEU A 93 -21.90 2.11 -20.58
C LEU A 93 -21.01 3.15 -21.27
N LEU A 94 -19.92 2.73 -21.93
CA LEU A 94 -19.01 3.63 -22.64
C LEU A 94 -19.61 4.17 -23.94
N GLN A 95 -20.53 3.44 -24.58
CA GLN A 95 -21.29 3.98 -25.72
C GLN A 95 -22.26 5.10 -25.28
N LEU A 96 -22.89 4.94 -24.12
CA LEU A 96 -23.83 5.92 -23.56
C LEU A 96 -23.12 7.11 -22.91
N ASN A 97 -22.00 6.88 -22.24
CA ASN A 97 -21.11 7.91 -21.69
C ASN A 97 -19.66 7.63 -22.12
N PRO A 98 -19.21 8.18 -23.27
CA PRO A 98 -17.83 8.01 -23.74
C PRO A 98 -16.75 8.59 -22.83
N ARG A 99 -17.12 9.38 -21.81
CA ARG A 99 -16.21 9.97 -20.83
C ARG A 99 -16.04 9.12 -19.57
N LEU A 100 -16.86 8.08 -19.39
CA LEU A 100 -16.82 7.23 -18.21
C LEU A 100 -15.51 6.46 -18.12
N ILE A 101 -14.98 6.33 -16.90
CA ILE A 101 -13.85 5.45 -16.59
C ILE A 101 -14.38 4.29 -15.77
N VAL A 102 -14.29 3.07 -16.30
CA VAL A 102 -14.68 1.84 -15.60
C VAL A 102 -13.43 1.16 -15.07
N ALA A 103 -13.17 1.27 -13.77
CA ALA A 103 -12.04 0.60 -13.14
C ALA A 103 -12.47 -0.75 -12.57
N ARG A 104 -11.88 -1.83 -13.07
CA ARG A 104 -12.20 -3.20 -12.68
C ARG A 104 -11.01 -3.77 -11.93
N ILE A 105 -11.18 -4.02 -10.63
CA ILE A 105 -10.07 -4.42 -9.77
C ILE A 105 -10.29 -5.88 -9.33
N THR A 106 -9.45 -6.77 -9.84
CA THR A 106 -9.57 -8.22 -9.62
C THR A 106 -8.21 -8.83 -9.25
N GLY A 107 -8.23 -10.09 -8.79
CA GLY A 107 -7.01 -10.80 -8.44
C GLY A 107 -6.06 -11.07 -9.59
N TYR A 108 -6.62 -11.48 -10.74
CA TYR A 108 -5.87 -12.02 -11.88
C TYR A 108 -6.12 -11.27 -13.20
N GLY A 109 -6.82 -10.12 -13.17
CA GLY A 109 -7.19 -9.35 -14.37
C GLY A 109 -8.51 -9.79 -15.02
N GLN A 110 -8.86 -9.16 -16.14
CA GLN A 110 -10.10 -9.47 -16.89
C GLN A 110 -9.95 -10.59 -17.94
N THR A 111 -8.73 -11.06 -18.19
CA THR A 111 -8.45 -12.09 -19.21
C THR A 111 -7.44 -13.13 -18.71
N GLY A 112 -7.16 -14.16 -19.51
CA GLY A 112 -6.14 -15.18 -19.22
C GLY A 112 -6.66 -16.41 -18.46
N ALA A 113 -5.76 -17.36 -18.20
CA ALA A 113 -6.10 -18.70 -17.72
C ALA A 113 -6.73 -18.73 -16.31
N MET A 114 -6.50 -17.70 -15.51
CA MET A 114 -6.97 -17.62 -14.12
C MET A 114 -8.17 -16.68 -13.92
N VAL A 115 -8.74 -16.14 -15.00
CA VAL A 115 -9.80 -15.11 -14.98
C VAL A 115 -11.01 -15.45 -14.11
N GLN A 116 -11.39 -16.74 -14.00
CA GLN A 116 -12.53 -17.19 -13.16
C GLN A 116 -12.11 -17.74 -11.78
N LYS A 117 -10.81 -17.83 -11.48
CA LYS A 117 -10.32 -18.41 -10.23
C LYS A 117 -10.50 -17.45 -9.07
N GLY A 118 -10.91 -18.00 -7.91
CA GLY A 118 -10.90 -17.27 -6.64
C GLY A 118 -9.49 -17.15 -6.08
N GLY A 119 -9.31 -16.21 -5.15
CA GLY A 119 -8.09 -16.03 -4.39
C GLY A 119 -8.27 -14.95 -3.33
N HIS A 120 -7.23 -14.78 -2.53
CA HIS A 120 -7.03 -13.66 -1.62
C HIS A 120 -5.61 -13.13 -1.80
N ASP A 121 -5.30 -12.02 -1.12
CA ASP A 121 -3.99 -11.35 -1.17
C ASP A 121 -2.81 -12.32 -1.30
N ILE A 122 -2.67 -13.27 -0.36
CA ILE A 122 -1.57 -14.24 -0.35
C ILE A 122 -1.44 -15.04 -1.65
N ASN A 123 -2.54 -15.41 -2.30
CA ASN A 123 -2.50 -16.13 -3.57
C ASN A 123 -1.96 -15.25 -4.70
N TYR A 124 -2.37 -13.98 -4.72
CA TYR A 124 -1.93 -13.01 -5.72
C TYR A 124 -0.46 -12.64 -5.51
N VAL A 125 -0.02 -12.43 -4.26
CA VAL A 125 1.40 -12.20 -3.93
C VAL A 125 2.24 -13.45 -4.27
N ALA A 126 1.74 -14.66 -4.00
CA ALA A 126 2.43 -15.89 -4.39
C ALA A 126 2.61 -16.00 -5.92
N MET A 127 1.55 -15.73 -6.68
CA MET A 127 1.57 -15.79 -8.14
C MET A 127 2.34 -14.64 -8.79
N SER A 128 2.57 -13.53 -8.07
CA SER A 128 3.38 -12.41 -8.56
C SER A 128 4.86 -12.74 -8.69
N GLY A 129 5.35 -13.75 -7.96
CA GLY A 129 6.77 -14.08 -7.83
C GLY A 129 7.50 -13.31 -6.72
N VAL A 130 6.83 -12.42 -6.00
CA VAL A 130 7.43 -11.62 -4.91
C VAL A 130 7.42 -12.34 -3.56
N LEU A 131 6.40 -13.17 -3.27
CA LEU A 131 6.26 -13.81 -1.95
C LEU A 131 7.52 -14.57 -1.46
N PRO A 132 8.24 -15.35 -2.31
CA PRO A 132 9.44 -16.08 -1.87
C PRO A 132 10.57 -15.19 -1.33
N LEU A 133 10.55 -13.89 -1.63
CA LEU A 133 11.56 -12.93 -1.18
C LEU A 133 11.23 -12.33 0.20
N ILE A 134 10.06 -12.64 0.74
CA ILE A 134 9.61 -12.16 2.05
C ILE A 134 9.84 -13.31 3.04
N SER A 135 10.98 -13.24 3.72
CA SER A 135 11.46 -14.29 4.61
C SER A 135 10.62 -14.37 5.89
N GLY A 136 9.99 -15.53 6.13
CA GLY A 136 9.61 -15.98 7.48
C GLY A 136 10.72 -16.83 8.11
N GLN A 137 10.44 -17.46 9.27
CA GLN A 137 11.44 -18.29 9.95
C GLN A 137 11.86 -19.52 9.12
N ASN A 138 10.99 -20.10 8.28
CA ASN A 138 11.30 -21.29 7.46
C ASN A 138 10.51 -21.38 6.13
N ASN A 139 9.70 -20.38 5.79
CA ASN A 139 8.85 -20.37 4.61
C ASN A 139 8.54 -18.93 4.19
N PRO A 140 8.11 -18.69 2.93
CA PRO A 140 7.62 -17.39 2.51
C PRO A 140 6.48 -16.91 3.42
N TRP A 141 6.56 -15.67 3.90
CA TRP A 141 5.62 -15.11 4.87
C TRP A 141 4.78 -13.98 4.27
N PRO A 142 3.44 -14.01 4.38
CA PRO A 142 2.60 -12.94 3.84
C PRO A 142 2.71 -11.66 4.71
N PRO A 143 3.03 -10.49 4.14
CA PRO A 143 3.06 -9.22 4.88
C PRO A 143 1.64 -8.67 5.09
N ALA A 144 0.86 -9.38 5.92
CA ALA A 144 -0.59 -9.20 6.05
C ALA A 144 -1.26 -9.25 4.66
N ASN A 145 -2.16 -8.32 4.36
CA ASN A 145 -2.76 -8.14 3.03
C ASN A 145 -2.36 -6.80 2.38
N VAL A 146 -1.15 -6.31 2.66
CA VAL A 146 -0.74 -4.97 2.20
C VAL A 146 -0.29 -4.96 0.74
N LEU A 147 0.33 -6.04 0.27
CA LEU A 147 0.96 -6.06 -1.05
C LEU A 147 -0.04 -6.17 -2.18
N ALA A 148 -0.97 -7.13 -2.17
CA ALA A 148 -1.90 -7.31 -3.29
C ALA A 148 -3.17 -6.48 -3.11
N ASP A 149 -3.88 -6.61 -1.99
CA ASP A 149 -5.16 -5.89 -1.81
C ASP A 149 -4.95 -4.37 -1.89
N PHE A 150 -3.91 -3.84 -1.23
CA PHE A 150 -3.70 -2.39 -1.14
C PHE A 150 -2.70 -1.85 -2.16
N ALA A 151 -1.44 -2.31 -2.15
CA ALA A 151 -0.42 -1.72 -3.01
C ALA A 151 -0.60 -2.08 -4.49
N GLY A 152 -0.71 -3.37 -4.80
CA GLY A 152 -0.86 -3.91 -6.16
C GLY A 152 -2.29 -3.82 -6.72
N GLY A 153 -3.29 -3.57 -5.87
CA GLY A 153 -4.70 -3.47 -6.23
C GLY A 153 -5.27 -2.06 -6.07
N GLY A 154 -5.56 -1.65 -4.84
CA GLY A 154 -6.25 -0.38 -4.60
C GLY A 154 -5.44 0.86 -5.01
N LEU A 155 -4.13 0.88 -4.74
CA LEU A 155 -3.24 2.01 -5.08
C LEU A 155 -2.93 2.07 -6.58
N THR A 156 -2.58 0.94 -7.20
CA THR A 156 -2.42 0.86 -8.68
C THR A 156 -3.71 1.21 -9.39
N GLY A 157 -4.87 0.81 -8.87
CA GLY A 157 -6.18 1.17 -9.41
C GLY A 157 -6.45 2.67 -9.32
N ALA A 158 -6.19 3.30 -8.17
CA ALA A 158 -6.28 4.74 -8.02
C ALA A 158 -5.33 5.48 -8.99
N PHE A 159 -4.09 5.00 -9.14
CA PHE A 159 -3.14 5.55 -10.10
C PHE A 159 -3.63 5.41 -11.56
N GLY A 160 -4.14 4.24 -11.94
CA GLY A 160 -4.69 3.99 -13.27
C GLY A 160 -5.90 4.88 -13.58
N ILE A 161 -6.78 5.11 -12.61
CA ILE A 161 -7.90 6.06 -12.73
C ILE A 161 -7.38 7.49 -12.95
N LEU A 162 -6.39 7.95 -12.18
CA LEU A 162 -5.81 9.27 -12.36
C LEU A 162 -5.17 9.43 -13.75
N ALA A 163 -4.42 8.42 -14.21
CA ALA A 163 -3.85 8.41 -15.56
C ALA A 163 -4.95 8.48 -16.63
N ALA A 164 -6.06 7.75 -16.46
CA ALA A 164 -7.21 7.80 -17.35
C ALA A 164 -7.91 9.16 -17.32
N VAL A 165 -8.06 9.80 -16.14
CA VAL A 165 -8.60 11.15 -16.00
C VAL A 165 -7.73 12.18 -16.72
N VAL A 166 -6.40 12.10 -16.57
CA VAL A 166 -5.45 12.97 -17.27
C VAL A 166 -5.55 12.78 -18.78
N LYS A 167 -5.53 11.53 -19.27
CA LYS A 167 -5.70 11.23 -20.70
C LYS A 167 -7.01 11.81 -21.24
N ARG A 168 -8.12 11.58 -20.52
CA ARG A 168 -9.47 12.07 -20.85
C ARG A 168 -9.55 13.59 -20.96
N HIS A 169 -8.71 14.34 -20.25
CA HIS A 169 -8.64 15.80 -20.39
C HIS A 169 -8.22 16.22 -21.80
N SER A 170 -7.31 15.47 -22.43
CA SER A 170 -6.83 15.73 -23.79
C SER A 170 -7.66 15.05 -24.88
N THR A 171 -8.16 13.84 -24.63
CA THR A 171 -8.87 13.05 -25.66
C THR A 171 -10.38 13.23 -25.63
N GLY A 172 -10.92 13.75 -24.53
CA GLY A 172 -12.35 13.79 -24.29
C GLY A 172 -12.97 12.44 -23.95
N THR A 173 -12.21 11.34 -23.95
CA THR A 173 -12.72 9.96 -23.80
C THR A 173 -12.16 9.25 -22.58
N GLY A 174 -13.02 8.46 -21.92
CA GLY A 174 -12.63 7.55 -20.85
C GLY A 174 -12.25 6.17 -21.39
N GLY A 175 -12.62 5.11 -20.66
CA GLY A 175 -12.31 3.73 -21.02
C GLY A 175 -12.31 2.79 -19.83
N VAL A 176 -11.77 1.59 -20.03
CA VAL A 176 -11.62 0.59 -18.97
C VAL A 176 -10.21 0.65 -18.39
N VAL A 177 -10.12 0.64 -17.06
CA VAL A 177 -8.87 0.40 -16.32
C VAL A 177 -8.95 -1.02 -15.77
N ASP A 178 -8.26 -1.96 -16.40
CA ASP A 178 -8.13 -3.34 -15.91
C ASP A 178 -6.98 -3.40 -14.89
N VAL A 179 -7.30 -3.76 -13.65
CA VAL A 179 -6.34 -3.83 -12.55
C VAL A 179 -6.28 -5.26 -12.05
N SER A 180 -5.16 -5.93 -12.34
CA SER A 180 -4.81 -7.23 -11.76
C SER A 180 -3.93 -7.02 -10.54
N MET A 181 -4.41 -7.43 -9.36
CA MET A 181 -3.61 -7.38 -8.13
C MET A 181 -2.31 -8.17 -8.25
N THR A 182 -2.34 -9.32 -8.92
CA THR A 182 -1.17 -10.17 -9.16
C THR A 182 -0.12 -9.43 -10.00
N GLU A 183 -0.53 -8.88 -11.15
CA GLU A 183 0.38 -8.14 -12.04
C GLU A 183 0.86 -6.83 -11.40
N GLY A 184 0.01 -6.18 -10.60
CA GLY A 184 0.37 -5.00 -9.83
C GLY A 184 1.49 -5.28 -8.83
N VAL A 185 1.44 -6.41 -8.11
CA VAL A 185 2.54 -6.82 -7.22
C VAL A 185 3.79 -7.18 -8.03
N SER A 186 3.65 -7.86 -9.17
CA SER A 186 4.80 -8.12 -10.06
C SER A 186 5.45 -6.81 -10.52
N TYR A 187 4.64 -5.82 -10.89
CA TYR A 187 5.14 -4.51 -11.30
C TYR A 187 5.87 -3.79 -10.16
N LEU A 188 5.32 -3.82 -8.94
CA LEU A 188 6.01 -3.29 -7.75
C LEU A 188 7.34 -4.03 -7.48
N GLY A 189 7.42 -5.30 -7.83
CA GLY A 189 8.61 -6.13 -7.76
C GLY A 189 9.61 -5.98 -8.91
N SER A 190 9.45 -5.02 -9.84
CA SER A 190 10.28 -4.92 -11.07
C SER A 190 11.79 -4.94 -10.78
N MET A 191 12.25 -4.17 -9.79
CA MET A 191 13.65 -4.16 -9.38
C MET A 191 14.13 -5.55 -8.91
N LEU A 192 13.28 -6.30 -8.22
CA LEU A 192 13.60 -7.65 -7.73
C LEU A 192 13.87 -8.61 -8.89
N PHE A 193 13.11 -8.48 -9.98
CA PHE A 193 13.31 -9.28 -11.19
C PHE A 193 14.59 -8.91 -11.94
N GLU A 194 14.91 -7.62 -12.02
CA GLU A 194 16.15 -7.13 -12.64
C GLU A 194 17.39 -7.63 -11.87
N TYR A 195 17.32 -7.66 -10.54
CA TYR A 195 18.45 -8.02 -9.68
C TYR A 195 18.43 -9.48 -9.19
N LYS A 196 17.55 -10.36 -9.70
CA LYS A 196 17.44 -11.76 -9.24
C LYS A 196 18.75 -12.56 -9.31
N GLY A 197 19.67 -12.17 -10.19
CA GLY A 197 21.00 -12.78 -10.33
C GLY A 197 22.05 -12.27 -9.35
N ASN A 198 21.78 -11.17 -8.63
CA ASN A 198 22.75 -10.50 -7.77
C ASN A 198 22.94 -11.28 -6.46
N GLU A 199 24.13 -11.86 -6.31
CA GLU A 199 24.45 -12.69 -5.16
C GLU A 199 24.54 -11.92 -3.85
N VAL A 200 25.03 -10.67 -3.90
CA VAL A 200 25.20 -9.81 -2.73
C VAL A 200 23.85 -9.41 -2.15
N MET A 201 22.86 -9.15 -3.00
CA MET A 201 21.53 -8.75 -2.54
C MET A 201 20.68 -9.91 -2.06
N TRP A 202 20.75 -11.08 -2.71
CA TRP A 202 19.71 -12.11 -2.55
C TRP A 202 20.21 -13.53 -2.23
N LYS A 203 21.34 -13.99 -2.80
CA LYS A 203 21.68 -15.43 -2.80
C LYS A 203 22.63 -15.87 -1.70
N LYS A 204 23.45 -14.97 -1.16
CA LYS A 204 24.26 -15.27 0.02
C LYS A 204 23.35 -15.44 1.24
N GLU A 205 23.75 -16.29 2.16
CA GLU A 205 23.03 -16.54 3.43
C GLU A 205 22.71 -15.25 4.19
N ALA A 206 23.59 -14.24 4.09
CA ALA A 206 23.41 -12.88 4.61
C ALA A 206 23.26 -11.82 3.50
N GLY A 207 22.52 -12.13 2.43
CA GLY A 207 22.20 -11.17 1.37
C GLY A 207 21.48 -9.93 1.92
N LEU A 208 21.75 -8.75 1.34
CA LEU A 208 21.35 -7.46 1.91
C LEU A 208 19.86 -7.36 2.26
N PHE A 209 18.98 -7.90 1.43
CA PHE A 209 17.53 -7.71 1.57
C PHE A 209 16.78 -9.00 1.92
N THR A 210 17.49 -10.03 2.37
CA THR A 210 16.89 -11.33 2.75
C THR A 210 16.33 -11.33 4.17
N GLY A 211 16.63 -10.32 4.96
CA GLY A 211 16.36 -10.24 6.41
C GLY A 211 17.45 -10.89 7.28
N SER A 212 18.44 -11.54 6.68
CA SER A 212 19.55 -12.19 7.40
C SER A 212 20.81 -11.31 7.52
N CYS A 213 20.91 -10.23 6.72
CA CYS A 213 22.05 -9.33 6.76
C CYS A 213 22.15 -8.61 8.13
N PRO A 214 23.28 -8.68 8.85
CA PRO A 214 23.40 -8.09 10.19
C PRO A 214 23.21 -6.56 10.22
N ILE A 215 23.51 -5.88 9.11
CA ILE A 215 23.36 -4.43 8.99
C ILE A 215 22.04 -4.02 8.29
N TYR A 216 21.16 -4.99 8.01
CA TYR A 216 19.82 -4.76 7.44
C TYR A 216 18.82 -5.80 7.96
N ARG A 217 18.39 -5.65 9.23
CA ARG A 217 17.45 -6.55 9.91
C ARG A 217 16.90 -5.96 11.21
N THR A 218 16.01 -6.69 11.88
CA THR A 218 15.54 -6.35 13.22
C THR A 218 16.29 -7.12 14.31
N TYR A 219 16.40 -6.50 15.49
CA TYR A 219 17.07 -7.04 16.67
C TYR A 219 16.16 -6.92 17.89
N LYS A 220 15.99 -8.03 18.60
CA LYS A 220 15.21 -8.09 19.84
C LYS A 220 15.98 -7.39 20.97
N THR A 221 15.27 -6.67 21.82
CA THR A 221 15.80 -5.87 22.94
C THR A 221 15.41 -6.49 24.28
N LYS A 222 15.92 -5.92 25.38
CA LYS A 222 15.73 -6.44 26.75
C LYS A 222 14.26 -6.58 27.16
N ASP A 223 13.40 -5.71 26.65
CA ASP A 223 11.96 -5.63 26.95
C ASP A 223 11.09 -6.34 25.89
N ASP A 224 11.64 -7.33 25.18
CA ASP A 224 10.99 -8.12 24.14
C ASP A 224 10.46 -7.34 22.92
N LYS A 225 10.79 -6.04 22.84
CA LYS A 225 10.55 -5.19 21.67
C LYS A 225 11.72 -5.25 20.68
N PHE A 226 11.62 -4.55 19.55
CA PHE A 226 12.63 -4.62 18.48
C PHE A 226 13.18 -3.25 18.07
N MET A 227 14.46 -3.21 17.72
CA MET A 227 15.09 -2.16 16.92
C MET A 227 15.26 -2.65 15.49
N ALA A 228 15.03 -1.78 14.50
CA ALA A 228 15.38 -2.02 13.11
C ALA A 228 16.72 -1.35 12.78
N VAL A 229 17.60 -2.08 12.11
CA VAL A 229 18.90 -1.59 11.61
C VAL A 229 18.87 -1.67 10.10
N GLY A 230 19.17 -0.56 9.43
CA GLY A 230 19.26 -0.44 7.96
C GLY A 230 20.53 0.30 7.53
N ALA A 231 21.67 -0.03 8.15
CA ALA A 231 22.93 0.68 8.06
C ALA A 231 23.82 0.15 6.91
N LEU A 232 23.31 0.17 5.67
CA LEU A 232 23.99 -0.45 4.52
C LEU A 232 25.30 0.26 4.16
N GLU A 233 25.33 1.59 4.20
CA GLU A 233 26.49 2.40 3.82
C GLU A 233 27.59 2.38 4.88
N PRO A 234 28.89 2.42 4.50
CA PRO A 234 30.04 2.40 5.40
C PRO A 234 29.95 3.32 6.61
N LYS A 235 29.59 4.59 6.39
CA LYS A 235 29.47 5.57 7.47
C LYS A 235 28.42 5.19 8.53
N PHE A 236 27.34 4.54 8.13
CA PHE A 236 26.23 4.21 9.02
C PHE A 236 26.55 2.99 9.87
N HIS A 237 27.01 1.88 9.28
CA HIS A 237 27.34 0.71 10.09
C HIS A 237 28.56 0.95 10.99
N GLN A 238 29.51 1.81 10.59
CA GLN A 238 30.59 2.24 11.49
C GLN A 238 30.05 2.97 12.73
N ALA A 239 29.04 3.82 12.58
CA ALA A 239 28.39 4.48 13.71
C ALA A 239 27.71 3.46 14.64
N VAL A 240 27.00 2.48 14.07
CA VAL A 240 26.38 1.37 14.82
C VAL A 240 27.43 0.57 15.59
N PHE A 241 28.51 0.15 14.93
CA PHE A 241 29.57 -0.65 15.55
C PHE A 241 30.28 0.10 16.67
N LYS A 242 30.53 1.41 16.50
CA LYS A 242 31.10 2.25 17.56
C LYS A 242 30.19 2.29 18.80
N VAL A 243 28.90 2.49 18.62
CA VAL A 243 27.92 2.53 19.73
C VAL A 243 27.83 1.19 20.45
N LEU A 244 27.79 0.09 19.69
CA LEU A 244 27.65 -1.26 20.24
C LEU A 244 28.98 -1.85 20.71
N SER A 245 30.10 -1.20 20.40
CA SER A 245 31.46 -1.72 20.62
C SER A 245 31.64 -3.09 19.95
N VAL A 246 31.29 -3.17 18.67
CA VAL A 246 31.45 -4.33 17.79
C VAL A 246 32.66 -4.09 16.88
N ASP A 247 33.46 -5.12 16.63
CA ASP A 247 34.62 -5.01 15.74
C ASP A 247 34.18 -4.87 14.27
N PRO A 248 34.52 -3.77 13.57
CA PRO A 248 34.21 -3.59 12.16
C PRO A 248 34.82 -4.68 11.24
N ALA A 249 35.85 -5.39 11.67
CA ALA A 249 36.42 -6.51 10.90
C ALA A 249 35.43 -7.67 10.70
N LEU A 250 34.38 -7.75 11.53
CA LEU A 250 33.37 -8.80 11.47
C LEU A 250 32.36 -8.66 10.32
N VAL A 251 32.43 -7.60 9.51
CA VAL A 251 31.56 -7.44 8.32
C VAL A 251 31.68 -8.65 7.36
N GLY A 252 32.85 -9.27 7.28
CA GLY A 252 33.06 -10.50 6.50
C GLY A 252 32.59 -11.80 7.16
N ALA A 253 32.13 -11.75 8.42
CA ALA A 253 31.73 -12.89 9.25
C ALA A 253 30.29 -12.70 9.77
N PRO A 254 29.26 -12.81 8.90
CA PRO A 254 27.90 -12.39 9.21
C PRO A 254 27.24 -13.15 10.38
N GLU A 255 27.57 -14.42 10.59
CA GLU A 255 27.05 -15.20 11.72
C GLU A 255 27.55 -14.64 13.06
N GLU A 256 28.87 -14.42 13.17
CA GLU A 256 29.51 -13.87 14.37
C GLU A 256 29.04 -12.44 14.62
N LEU A 257 28.99 -11.61 13.57
CA LEU A 257 28.48 -10.26 13.65
C LEU A 257 27.02 -10.25 14.15
N THR A 258 26.18 -11.14 13.65
CA THR A 258 24.78 -11.27 14.10
C THR A 258 24.71 -11.56 15.59
N LYS A 259 25.44 -12.58 16.08
CA LYS A 259 25.44 -12.96 17.50
C LYS A 259 25.88 -11.80 18.41
N GLN A 260 26.90 -11.05 18.01
CA GLN A 260 27.34 -9.88 18.78
C GLN A 260 26.28 -8.78 18.78
N MET A 261 25.72 -8.45 17.62
CA MET A 261 24.66 -7.44 17.50
C MET A 261 23.43 -7.83 18.33
N GLU A 262 22.98 -9.08 18.28
CA GLU A 262 21.87 -9.61 19.10
C GLU A 262 22.17 -9.47 20.59
N THR A 263 23.36 -9.90 21.03
CA THR A 263 23.79 -9.78 22.43
C THR A 263 23.79 -8.32 22.89
N LYS A 264 24.28 -7.40 22.05
CA LYS A 264 24.34 -5.98 22.39
C LYS A 264 22.94 -5.38 22.45
N PHE A 265 22.10 -5.55 21.43
CA PHE A 265 20.74 -5.00 21.44
C PHE A 265 19.88 -5.56 22.59
N ALA A 266 20.06 -6.82 22.98
CA ALA A 266 19.37 -7.42 24.12
C ALA A 266 19.77 -6.82 25.49
N SER A 267 20.84 -6.02 25.59
CA SER A 267 21.33 -5.47 26.87
C SER A 267 20.55 -4.27 27.40
N LYS A 268 19.78 -3.58 26.54
CA LYS A 268 18.94 -2.43 26.90
C LYS A 268 17.54 -2.58 26.32
N SER A 269 16.59 -1.86 26.90
CA SER A 269 15.24 -1.74 26.32
C SER A 269 15.26 -0.99 24.99
N ARG A 270 14.23 -1.17 24.17
CA ARG A 270 14.07 -0.42 22.91
C ARG A 270 14.16 1.09 23.13
N ASP A 271 13.46 1.62 24.13
CA ASP A 271 13.40 3.07 24.36
C ASP A 271 14.72 3.64 24.91
N GLU A 272 15.53 2.84 25.61
CA GLU A 272 16.91 3.20 25.94
C GLU A 272 17.79 3.27 24.68
N TRP A 273 17.63 2.33 23.74
CA TRP A 273 18.33 2.40 22.46
C TRP A 273 17.90 3.59 21.62
N VAL A 274 16.61 3.93 21.60
CA VAL A 274 16.12 5.15 20.93
C VAL A 274 16.85 6.38 21.44
N LYS A 275 17.05 6.52 22.75
CA LYS A 275 17.81 7.64 23.34
C LYS A 275 19.29 7.63 22.91
N VAL A 276 19.91 6.46 22.83
CA VAL A 276 21.32 6.32 22.42
C VAL A 276 21.53 6.71 20.96
N PHE A 277 20.61 6.31 20.07
CA PHE A 277 20.71 6.55 18.63
C PHE A 277 20.07 7.86 18.15
N LYS A 278 19.39 8.61 19.03
CA LYS A 278 18.54 9.77 18.68
C LYS A 278 19.22 10.78 17.75
N ASP A 279 20.46 11.15 18.05
CA ASP A 279 21.20 12.20 17.35
C ASP A 279 22.27 11.62 16.39
N LEU A 280 22.23 10.32 16.13
CA LEU A 280 23.18 9.61 15.27
C LEU A 280 22.57 9.28 13.91
N ASP A 281 23.30 9.62 12.85
CA ASP A 281 22.99 9.16 11.50
C ASP A 281 23.46 7.71 11.33
N ALA A 282 22.71 6.78 11.92
CA ALA A 282 23.09 5.36 12.03
C ALA A 282 22.08 4.40 11.37
N CYS A 283 20.98 4.92 10.82
CA CYS A 283 19.87 4.10 10.28
C CYS A 283 19.34 3.06 11.29
N VAL A 284 19.19 3.46 12.56
CA VAL A 284 18.65 2.61 13.63
C VAL A 284 17.38 3.25 14.21
N THR A 285 16.27 2.53 14.16
CA THR A 285 14.94 3.04 14.57
C THR A 285 14.18 2.02 15.40
N PRO A 286 13.25 2.44 16.29
CA PRO A 286 12.37 1.49 16.97
C PRO A 286 11.40 0.85 15.98
N VAL A 287 11.08 -0.43 16.18
CA VAL A 287 9.90 -1.05 15.57
C VAL A 287 8.70 -0.66 16.45
N LEU A 288 7.75 0.08 15.86
CA LEU A 288 6.55 0.57 16.54
C LEU A 288 5.35 -0.34 16.23
N ASP A 289 4.49 -0.53 17.21
CA ASP A 289 3.18 -1.18 17.02
C ASP A 289 2.08 -0.17 16.60
N LEU A 290 0.86 -0.66 16.41
CA LEU A 290 -0.28 0.15 15.93
C LEU A 290 -0.73 1.17 16.98
N GLU A 291 -0.52 0.88 18.26
CA GLU A 291 -0.86 1.72 19.40
C GLU A 291 0.17 2.84 19.59
N GLU A 292 1.43 2.59 19.24
CA GLU A 292 2.54 3.53 19.41
C GLU A 292 2.72 4.47 18.20
N VAL A 293 2.51 3.99 16.98
CA VAL A 293 2.93 4.65 15.73
C VAL A 293 2.46 6.10 15.64
N ALA A 294 1.22 6.37 15.99
CA ALA A 294 0.61 7.67 15.86
C ALA A 294 1.15 8.69 16.88
N THR A 295 1.64 8.21 18.03
CA THR A 295 2.24 9.04 19.08
C THR A 295 3.73 9.32 18.86
N SER A 296 4.38 8.66 17.89
CA SER A 296 5.80 8.81 17.63
C SER A 296 6.19 10.23 17.18
N GLU A 297 7.43 10.62 17.43
CA GLU A 297 7.94 11.96 17.10
C GLU A 297 7.80 12.29 15.60
N LEU A 298 8.10 11.33 14.71
CA LEU A 298 7.93 11.47 13.27
C LEU A 298 6.48 11.77 12.89
N HIS A 299 5.53 11.00 13.44
CA HIS A 299 4.14 11.12 13.05
C HIS A 299 3.43 12.31 13.70
N LYS A 300 3.79 12.66 14.95
CA LYS A 300 3.33 13.89 15.63
C LYS A 300 3.84 15.14 14.93
N SER A 301 5.16 15.24 14.69
CA SER A 301 5.76 16.42 14.03
C SER A 301 5.18 16.67 12.64
N ARG A 302 4.78 15.59 11.95
CA ARG A 302 4.13 15.68 10.63
C ARG A 302 2.61 15.63 10.69
N ASN A 303 1.94 15.59 11.85
CA ASN A 303 0.48 15.46 11.96
C ASN A 303 -0.10 14.35 11.07
N ASN A 304 0.54 13.17 11.07
CA ASN A 304 0.18 12.11 10.13
C ASN A 304 -1.06 11.31 10.52
N PHE A 305 -1.50 11.36 11.78
CA PHE A 305 -2.69 10.64 12.25
C PHE A 305 -3.77 11.61 12.75
N LYS A 306 -5.04 11.23 12.63
CA LYS A 306 -6.22 11.95 13.13
C LYS A 306 -7.16 10.98 13.88
N ASN A 307 -8.22 11.52 14.50
CA ASN A 307 -9.28 10.77 15.21
C ASN A 307 -8.75 9.86 16.31
N ASN A 308 -8.24 10.46 17.39
CA ASN A 308 -7.58 9.74 18.48
C ASN A 308 -6.56 8.73 17.94
N GLU A 309 -5.72 9.19 17.01
CA GLU A 309 -4.55 8.44 16.55
C GLU A 309 -4.83 7.16 15.74
N SER A 310 -6.09 6.82 15.48
CA SER A 310 -6.50 5.59 14.77
C SER A 310 -6.34 5.65 13.25
N MET A 311 -6.09 6.82 12.67
CA MET A 311 -6.31 7.04 11.24
C MET A 311 -5.22 7.89 10.56
N ALA A 312 -4.40 7.24 9.73
CA ALA A 312 -3.39 7.93 8.93
C ALA A 312 -4.02 8.88 7.89
N GLN A 313 -3.35 10.02 7.69
CA GLN A 313 -3.62 11.00 6.66
C GLN A 313 -3.15 10.49 5.29
N PRO A 314 -3.86 10.84 4.21
CA PRO A 314 -3.43 10.51 2.86
C PRO A 314 -2.05 11.12 2.55
N ALA A 315 -1.23 10.35 1.84
CA ALA A 315 0.04 10.78 1.26
C ALA A 315 0.08 10.35 -0.22
N PRO A 316 0.66 11.14 -1.15
CA PRO A 316 1.43 12.37 -0.91
C PRO A 316 0.60 13.57 -0.46
N ARG A 317 1.24 14.53 0.22
CA ARG A 317 0.66 15.84 0.53
C ARG A 317 1.01 16.80 -0.58
N ILE A 318 0.00 17.39 -1.22
CA ILE A 318 0.19 18.32 -2.32
C ILE A 318 0.11 19.73 -1.74
N HIS A 319 1.19 20.49 -1.89
CA HIS A 319 1.31 21.84 -1.36
C HIS A 319 1.24 22.85 -2.51
N SER A 320 0.36 23.84 -2.38
CA SER A 320 0.39 25.03 -3.24
C SER A 320 1.65 25.86 -2.97
N LEU A 321 1.94 26.84 -3.83
CA LEU A 321 3.02 27.80 -3.58
C LEU A 321 2.85 28.52 -2.23
N GLU A 322 1.62 28.85 -1.85
CA GLU A 322 1.33 29.48 -0.56
C GLU A 322 1.58 28.53 0.61
N ASP A 323 1.21 27.25 0.47
CA ASP A 323 1.49 26.23 1.49
C ASP A 323 3.00 26.05 1.68
N LEU A 324 3.76 26.01 0.58
CA LEU A 324 5.23 25.92 0.63
C LEU A 324 5.85 27.14 1.31
N LYS A 325 5.38 28.36 1.00
CA LYS A 325 5.85 29.58 1.69
C LYS A 325 5.62 29.51 3.21
N LYS A 326 4.46 28.99 3.64
CA LYS A 326 4.14 28.80 5.07
C LYS A 326 4.99 27.70 5.72
N LEU A 327 5.34 26.65 4.98
CA LEU A 327 6.19 25.56 5.48
C LEU A 327 7.64 26.02 5.65
N ASN A 328 8.19 26.73 4.67
CA ASN A 328 9.57 27.23 4.73
C ASN A 328 9.79 28.23 5.87
N ALA A 329 8.76 29.01 6.24
CA ALA A 329 8.83 29.90 7.40
C ALA A 329 8.95 29.16 8.75
N LYS A 330 8.80 27.82 8.77
CA LYS A 330 8.91 26.96 9.97
C LYS A 330 10.20 26.12 10.00
N LEU A 331 10.98 26.14 8.92
CA LEU A 331 12.29 25.49 8.81
C LEU A 331 13.39 26.50 9.13
#